data_AF-A0A1G3ZS46-F1
#
_entry.id   AF-A0A1G3ZS46-F1
#
_cell.length_a   1.000
_cell.length_b   1.000
_cell.length_c   1.000
_cell.angle_alpha   90.00
_cell.angle_beta   90.00
_cell.angle_gamma   90.00
#
_symmetry.space_group_name_H-M   'P 1'
#
loop_
_entity.id
_entity.type
_entity.pdbx_description
1 polymer ?
#
loop_
_entity_poly.entity_id
_entity_poly.type
_entity_poly.pdbx_seq_one_letter_code
_entity_poly.pdbx_strand_id
1 'polypeptide(L)'
;MKNQYLEASLQQVPNRHILINMVSRRVRQLIEGFRPLTTTEGNLTHMEIALKEISEGKISFKLPDQKELAEERARKRKKRSM
;
A
#
# COMPACT_ATOMS: atom_id res chain seq x y z
N MET A 1 -21.60 2.20 3.48
CA MET A 1 -20.64 3.04 2.73
C MET A 1 -19.99 2.18 1.65
N LYS A 2 -20.37 2.35 0.37
CA LYS A 2 -19.65 1.73 -0.75
C LYS A 2 -18.54 2.70 -1.14
N ASN A 3 -17.27 2.31 -0.96
CA ASN A 3 -16.16 3.19 -1.30
C ASN A 3 -16.00 3.22 -2.82
N GLN A 4 -16.22 4.38 -3.43
CA GLN A 4 -16.26 4.56 -4.90
C GLN A 4 -14.96 4.11 -5.59
N TYR A 5 -13.82 4.14 -4.89
CA TYR A 5 -12.52 3.80 -5.45
C TYR A 5 -12.14 2.33 -5.27
N LEU A 6 -12.93 1.54 -4.52
CA LEU A 6 -12.57 0.14 -4.21
C LEU A 6 -12.55 -0.75 -5.45
N GLU A 7 -13.58 -0.66 -6.30
CA GLU A 7 -13.66 -1.49 -7.51
C GLU A 7 -12.54 -1.13 -8.50
N ALA A 8 -12.28 0.17 -8.71
CA ALA A 8 -11.17 0.63 -9.54
C ALA A 8 -9.79 0.21 -8.96
N SER A 9 -9.63 0.27 -7.64
CA SER A 9 -8.39 -0.21 -6.98
C SER A 9 -8.19 -1.71 -7.16
N LEU A 10 -9.27 -2.50 -7.15
CA LEU A 10 -9.21 -3.94 -7.38
C LEU A 10 -8.89 -4.29 -8.84
N GLN A 11 -9.26 -3.46 -9.81
CA GLN A 11 -8.82 -3.64 -11.19
C GLN A 11 -7.30 -3.47 -11.32
N GLN A 12 -6.72 -2.52 -10.57
CA GLN A 12 -5.28 -2.29 -10.58
C GLN A 12 -4.49 -3.29 -9.73
N VAL A 13 -5.07 -3.72 -8.60
CA VAL A 13 -4.48 -4.68 -7.66
C VAL A 13 -5.49 -5.82 -7.44
N PRO A 14 -5.49 -6.85 -8.29
CA PRO A 14 -6.52 -7.91 -8.25
C PRO A 14 -6.46 -8.73 -6.96
N ASN A 15 -5.30 -8.82 -6.33
CA ASN A 15 -5.17 -9.50 -5.05
C ASN A 15 -5.61 -8.60 -3.88
N ARG A 16 -6.78 -8.93 -3.31
CA ARG A 16 -7.36 -8.24 -2.14
C ARG A 16 -6.41 -8.15 -0.95
N HIS A 17 -5.62 -9.18 -0.66
CA HIS A 17 -4.69 -9.16 0.47
C HIS A 17 -3.56 -8.15 0.25
N ILE A 18 -3.06 -8.05 -0.99
CA ILE A 18 -2.06 -7.04 -1.35
C ILE A 18 -2.67 -5.65 -1.24
N LEU A 19 -3.88 -5.45 -1.78
CA LEU A 19 -4.58 -4.17 -1.71
C LEU A 19 -4.78 -3.69 -0.27
N ILE A 20 -5.26 -4.56 0.62
CA ILE A 20 -5.44 -4.23 2.05
C ILE A 20 -4.12 -3.77 2.67
N ASN A 21 -3.02 -4.48 2.39
CA ASN A 21 -1.71 -4.13 2.91
C ASN A 21 -1.19 -2.80 2.34
N MET A 22 -1.41 -2.54 1.05
CA MET A 22 -1.04 -1.27 0.41
C MET A 22 -1.81 -0.10 1.02
N VAL A 23 -3.13 -0.21 1.12
CA VAL A 23 -3.99 0.81 1.75
C VAL A 23 -3.57 1.04 3.19
N SER A 24 -3.39 -0.01 3.98
CA SER A 24 -3.00 0.10 5.40
C SER A 24 -1.65 0.77 5.60
N ARG A 25 -0.70 0.54 4.70
CA ARG A 25 0.60 1.23 4.72
C ARG A 25 0.46 2.69 4.32
N ARG A 26 -0.30 2.97 3.27
CA ARG A 26 -0.47 4.34 2.77
C ARG A 26 -1.25 5.22 3.74
N VAL A 27 -2.32 4.70 4.34
CA VAL A 27 -3.10 5.42 5.36
C VAL A 27 -2.22 5.84 6.53
N ARG A 28 -1.31 4.96 7.00
CA ARG A 28 -0.35 5.32 8.06
C ARG A 28 0.57 6.46 7.65
N GLN A 29 1.10 6.43 6.43
CA GLN A 29 1.92 7.55 5.92
C GLN A 29 1.14 8.87 5.89
N LEU A 30 -0.12 8.83 5.46
CA LEU A 30 -0.95 10.04 5.44
C LEU A 30 -1.23 10.57 6.85
N ILE A 31 -1.47 9.67 7.81
CA ILE A 31 -1.62 10.04 9.24
C ILE A 31 -0.32 10.65 9.80
N GLU A 32 0.84 10.15 9.36
CA GLU A 32 2.16 10.71 9.70
C GLU A 32 2.46 12.06 9.02
N GLY A 33 1.54 12.58 8.18
CA GLY A 33 1.66 13.88 7.53
C GLY A 33 2.32 13.85 6.16
N PHE A 34 2.48 12.67 5.55
CA PHE A 34 2.95 12.59 4.17
C PHE A 34 1.94 13.23 3.23
N ARG A 35 2.45 13.96 2.23
CA ARG A 35 1.60 14.62 1.24
C ARG A 35 0.84 13.58 0.38
N PRO A 36 -0.45 13.80 0.12
CA PRO A 36 -1.19 13.07 -0.91
C PRO A 36 -0.52 13.24 -2.29
N LEU A 37 -0.52 12.17 -3.09
CA LEU A 37 -0.02 12.14 -4.47
C LEU A 37 -1.11 12.53 -5.48
N THR A 38 -2.35 12.65 -5.03
CA THR A 38 -3.52 12.98 -5.83
C THR A 38 -4.21 14.20 -5.28
N THR A 39 -4.86 14.95 -6.17
CA THR A 39 -5.73 16.07 -5.79
C THR A 39 -6.81 15.58 -4.83
N THR A 40 -6.78 16.11 -3.63
CA THR A 40 -7.79 15.88 -2.60
C THR A 40 -8.89 16.92 -2.78
N GLU A 41 -10.00 16.52 -3.39
CA GLU A 41 -11.19 17.37 -3.49
C GLU A 41 -12.00 17.21 -2.19
N GLY A 42 -12.06 18.26 -1.36
CA GLY A 42 -12.85 18.27 -0.12
C GLY A 42 -12.33 17.39 1.02
N ASN A 43 -13.25 17.00 1.92
CA ASN A 43 -13.02 16.23 3.15
C ASN A 43 -12.87 14.71 2.90
N LEU A 44 -11.99 14.30 1.98
CA LEU A 44 -11.70 12.88 1.79
C LEU A 44 -10.97 12.30 2.99
N THR A 45 -11.39 11.12 3.44
CA THR A 45 -10.68 10.39 4.48
C THR A 45 -9.34 9.87 3.96
N HIS A 46 -8.37 9.65 4.84
CA HIS A 46 -7.08 9.05 4.46
C HIS A 46 -7.24 7.71 3.73
N MET A 47 -8.27 6.93 4.06
CA MET A 47 -8.59 5.67 3.38
C MET A 47 -9.04 5.90 1.94
N GLU A 48 -9.91 6.88 1.71
CA GLU A 48 -10.37 7.23 0.36
C GLU A 48 -9.24 7.81 -0.49
N ILE A 49 -8.38 8.64 0.10
CA ILE A 49 -7.18 9.18 -0.57
C ILE A 49 -6.27 8.02 -0.99
N ALA A 50 -5.97 7.09 -0.09
CA ALA A 50 -5.12 5.93 -0.40
C ALA A 50 -5.71 5.04 -1.51
N LEU A 51 -7.02 4.78 -1.49
CA LEU A 51 -7.68 4.02 -2.55
C LEU A 51 -7.67 4.78 -3.88
N LYS A 52 -7.91 6.10 -3.86
CA LYS A 52 -7.83 6.95 -5.06
C LYS A 52 -6.43 6.89 -5.69
N GLU A 53 -5.39 7.07 -4.90
CA GLU A 53 -3.99 6.99 -5.36
C GLU A 53 -3.62 5.62 -5.96
N ILE A 54 -4.15 4.53 -5.39
CA ILE A 54 -3.96 3.17 -5.93
C ILE A 54 -4.73 3.00 -7.24
N SER A 55 -5.98 3.46 -7.31
CA SER A 55 -6.78 3.38 -8.53
C SER A 55 -6.18 4.20 -9.68
N GLU A 56 -5.52 5.32 -9.39
CA GLU A 56 -4.77 6.13 -10.36
C GLU A 56 -3.40 5.54 -10.71
N GLY A 57 -2.99 4.41 -10.09
CA GLY A 57 -1.71 3.77 -10.35
C GLY A 57 -0.48 4.51 -9.82
N LYS A 58 -0.66 5.53 -8.96
CA LYS A 58 0.45 6.31 -8.38
C LYS A 58 1.22 5.54 -7.31
N ILE A 59 0.59 4.50 -6.75
CA ILE A 59 1.20 3.60 -5.77
C ILE A 59 1.36 2.22 -6.40
N SER A 60 2.61 1.82 -6.63
CA SER A 60 2.97 0.48 -7.09
C SER A 60 3.37 -0.42 -5.91
N PHE A 61 3.14 -1.73 -6.06
CA PHE A 61 3.76 -2.74 -5.20
C PHE A 61 4.77 -3.55 -6.00
N LYS A 62 5.81 -4.04 -5.31
CA LYS A 62 6.71 -5.07 -5.83
C LYS A 62 6.58 -6.27 -4.91
N LEU A 63 6.36 -7.45 -5.50
CA LEU A 63 6.49 -8.70 -4.78
C LEU A 63 7.99 -9.01 -4.73
N PRO A 64 8.58 -9.14 -3.53
CA PRO A 64 9.97 -9.57 -3.42
C PRO A 64 10.14 -10.96 -4.02
N ASP A 65 11.23 -11.16 -4.74
CA ASP A 65 11.54 -12.47 -5.30
C ASP A 65 11.82 -13.48 -4.17
N GLN A 66 11.57 -14.76 -4.43
CA GLN A 66 11.80 -15.81 -3.42
C GLN A 66 13.26 -15.85 -2.95
N LYS A 67 14.20 -15.53 -3.84
CA LYS A 67 15.63 -15.41 -3.51
C LYS A 67 15.88 -14.25 -2.54
N GLU A 68 15.33 -13.07 -2.82
CA GLU A 68 15.45 -11.89 -1.95
C GLU A 68 14.86 -12.14 -0.56
N LEU A 69 13.69 -12.79 -0.49
CA LEU A 69 13.05 -13.20 0.76
C LEU A 69 13.90 -14.18 1.56
N ALA A 70 14.52 -15.16 0.90
CA ALA A 70 15.39 -16.14 1.55
C ALA A 70 16.66 -15.47 2.11
N GLU A 71 17.26 -14.56 1.34
CA GLU A 71 18.41 -13.77 1.77
C GLU A 71 18.08 -12.86 2.95
N GLU A 72 16.94 -12.15 2.92
CA GLU A 72 16.52 -11.28 4.02
C GLU A 72 16.29 -12.08 5.31
N ARG A 73 15.65 -13.25 5.20
CA ARG A 73 15.45 -14.17 6.34
C ARG A 73 16.78 -14.70 6.88
N ALA A 74 17.73 -15.05 6.01
CA ALA A 74 19.06 -15.49 6.42
C ALA A 74 19.84 -14.38 7.15
N ARG A 75 19.78 -13.13 6.64
CA ARG A 75 20.38 -11.95 7.29
C ARG A 75 19.78 -11.70 8.67
N LYS A 76 18.45 -11.78 8.82
CA LYS A 76 17.77 -11.61 10.11
C LYS A 76 18.12 -12.70 11.12
N ARG A 77 18.34 -13.95 10.68
CA ARG A 77 18.79 -15.04 11.56
C ARG A 77 20.20 -14.79 12.11
N LYS A 78 21.14 -14.38 11.26
CA LYS A 78 22.53 -14.08 11.67
C LYS A 78 22.64 -12.91 12.65
N LYS A 79 21.81 -11.87 12.48
CA LYS A 79 21.75 -10.72 13.41
C LYS A 79 21.13 -11.05 14.77
N ARG A 80 20.41 -12.17 14.89
CA ARG A 80 19.80 -12.62 16.15
C ARG A 80 20.70 -13.59 16.93
N SER A 81 21.72 -14.15 16.26
CA SER A 81 22.70 -15.06 16.87
C SER A 81 24.02 -14.36 17.26
N MET A 82 24.14 -13.06 16.96
CA MET A 82 25.15 -12.14 17.51
C MET A 82 24.47 -11.30 18.59
#